data_AF-A0A2Z6FYZ5-F1
#
_entry.id   AF-A0A2Z6FYZ5-F1
#
_cell.length_a   1.000
_cell.length_b   1.000
_cell.length_c   1.000
_cell.angle_alpha   90.00
_cell.angle_beta   90.00
_cell.angle_gamma   90.00
#
_symmetry.space_group_name_H-M   'P 1'
#
loop_
_entity.id
_entity.type
_entity.pdbx_description
1 polymer ?
#
loop_
_entity_poly.entity_id
_entity_poly.type
_entity_poly.pdbx_seq_one_letter_code
_entity_poly.pdbx_strand_id
1 'polypeptide(L)'
;MIINQQIKFYRTEQKMSQEMLAEMLNISRQSISKWERGESLPSIDNLIRLSEILGIPLNDLVKGKESFPIPFRFGQNTTKIFFVVFVFLTALVCFVTYAIKPNLIVVLLVFGYCYGMVSLIGFRHFEDYYDYFVVWHQGIEVYTGTKFKLTATLLSFMGKRKTKQIPYDTIESVKIYFNNEGYDLGTYEGLNYRRRQTVVGREVFNLILTTKDKENYTLSLDRLFYPQSDEYKYFSAIISFFEKHEVKIKDAYGILTAISDEYDLIESAYRNR
;
A
#
# COMPACT_ATOMS: atom_id res chain seq x y z
N MET A 1 12.11 -14.63 -21.11
CA MET A 1 11.72 -13.21 -20.98
C MET A 1 10.33 -13.13 -20.37
N ILE A 2 9.87 -11.96 -19.90
CA ILE A 2 8.54 -11.85 -19.28
C ILE A 2 7.45 -11.91 -20.36
N ILE A 3 7.70 -11.28 -21.51
CA ILE A 3 6.73 -11.16 -22.60
C ILE A 3 6.26 -12.51 -23.18
N ASN A 4 7.15 -13.49 -23.31
CA ASN A 4 6.79 -14.80 -23.86
C ASN A 4 5.85 -15.58 -22.93
N GLN A 5 6.01 -15.41 -21.61
CA GLN A 5 5.12 -16.00 -20.61
C GLN A 5 3.77 -15.27 -20.59
N GLN A 6 3.75 -13.94 -20.70
CA GLN A 6 2.52 -13.15 -20.73
C GLN A 6 1.64 -13.47 -21.93
N ILE A 7 2.22 -13.55 -23.14
CA ILE A 7 1.47 -13.94 -24.36
C ILE A 7 0.79 -15.29 -24.15
N LYS A 8 1.53 -16.29 -23.67
CA LYS A 8 1.01 -17.64 -23.43
C LYS A 8 -0.10 -17.63 -22.38
N PHE A 9 0.13 -16.97 -21.25
CA PHE A 9 -0.78 -16.89 -20.11
C PHE A 9 -2.14 -16.31 -20.52
N TYR A 10 -2.17 -15.10 -21.08
CA TYR A 10 -3.43 -14.44 -21.44
C TYR A 10 -4.14 -15.14 -22.59
N ARG A 11 -3.40 -15.73 -23.55
CA ARG A 11 -4.00 -16.57 -24.59
C ARG A 11 -4.74 -17.77 -23.97
N THR A 12 -4.12 -18.46 -23.01
CA THR A 12 -4.74 -19.62 -22.36
C THR A 12 -5.91 -19.24 -21.45
N GLU A 13 -5.83 -18.12 -20.74
CA GLU A 13 -6.93 -17.59 -19.93
C GLU A 13 -8.18 -17.31 -20.77
N GLN A 14 -7.99 -16.78 -21.98
CA GLN A 14 -9.08 -16.56 -22.93
C GLN A 14 -9.45 -17.80 -23.74
N LYS A 15 -8.93 -18.98 -23.37
CA LYS A 15 -9.17 -20.28 -24.03
C LYS A 15 -8.84 -20.30 -25.53
N MET A 16 -7.93 -19.44 -25.98
CA MET A 16 -7.53 -19.34 -27.37
C MET A 16 -6.44 -20.38 -27.69
N SER A 17 -6.46 -20.97 -28.89
CA SER A 17 -5.34 -21.77 -29.40
C SER A 17 -4.25 -20.86 -29.99
N GLN A 18 -3.03 -21.39 -30.16
CA GLN A 18 -1.98 -20.64 -30.88
C GLN A 18 -2.39 -20.33 -32.33
N GLU A 19 -3.21 -21.20 -32.94
CA GLU A 19 -3.74 -21.00 -34.30
C GLU A 19 -4.71 -19.82 -34.32
N MET A 20 -5.66 -19.79 -33.38
CA MET A 20 -6.66 -18.74 -33.28
C MET A 20 -6.01 -17.36 -33.03
N LEU A 21 -5.00 -17.29 -32.16
CA LEU A 21 -4.28 -16.03 -31.94
C LEU A 21 -3.49 -15.59 -33.19
N ALA A 22 -2.93 -16.54 -33.94
CA ALA A 22 -2.21 -16.26 -35.18
C ALA A 22 -3.15 -15.73 -36.28
N GLU A 23 -4.35 -16.31 -36.40
CA GLU A 23 -5.40 -15.85 -37.31
C GLU A 23 -5.82 -14.42 -36.98
N MET A 24 -6.07 -14.10 -35.71
CA MET A 24 -6.46 -12.75 -35.27
C MET A 24 -5.37 -11.70 -35.55
N LEU A 25 -4.10 -12.09 -35.48
CA LEU A 25 -2.96 -11.22 -35.78
C LEU A 25 -2.59 -11.19 -37.27
N ASN A 26 -3.19 -12.06 -38.08
CA ASN A 26 -2.86 -12.28 -39.49
C ASN A 26 -1.37 -12.65 -39.69
N ILE A 27 -0.88 -13.62 -38.92
CA ILE A 27 0.49 -14.13 -38.99
C ILE A 27 0.51 -15.66 -38.92
N SER A 28 1.69 -16.26 -39.10
CA SER A 28 1.83 -17.72 -38.96
C SER A 28 1.73 -18.17 -37.50
N ARG A 29 1.10 -19.32 -37.25
CA ARG A 29 1.12 -20.00 -35.95
C ARG A 29 2.54 -20.27 -35.44
N GLN A 30 3.49 -20.50 -36.35
CA GLN A 30 4.90 -20.66 -36.01
C GLN A 30 5.49 -19.41 -35.33
N SER A 31 5.07 -18.21 -35.74
CA SER A 31 5.47 -16.95 -35.11
C SER A 31 5.03 -16.90 -33.65
N ILE A 32 3.76 -17.19 -33.37
CA ILE A 32 3.23 -17.28 -31.98
C ILE A 32 4.04 -18.30 -31.17
N SER A 33 4.29 -19.47 -31.75
CA SER A 33 5.02 -20.55 -31.10
C SER A 33 6.44 -20.13 -30.72
N LYS A 34 7.16 -19.44 -31.61
CA LYS A 34 8.50 -18.89 -31.34
C LYS A 34 8.46 -17.80 -30.28
N TRP A 35 7.46 -16.93 -30.32
CA TRP A 35 7.27 -15.89 -29.30
C TRP A 35 7.04 -16.50 -27.92
N GLU A 36 6.13 -17.47 -27.77
CA GLU A 36 5.84 -18.10 -26.48
C GLU A 36 7.03 -18.91 -25.92
N ARG A 37 7.89 -19.46 -26.79
CA ARG A 37 9.15 -20.11 -26.40
C ARG A 37 10.31 -19.15 -26.14
N GLY A 38 10.15 -17.86 -26.48
CA GLY A 38 11.20 -16.86 -26.34
C GLY A 38 12.32 -16.98 -27.38
N GLU A 39 12.08 -17.68 -28.49
CA GLU A 39 13.04 -17.84 -29.60
C GLU A 39 13.09 -16.61 -30.51
N SER A 40 12.04 -15.79 -30.51
CA SER A 40 11.99 -14.49 -31.18
C SER A 40 11.05 -13.54 -30.45
N LEU A 41 11.15 -12.25 -30.77
CA LEU A 41 10.30 -11.21 -30.22
C LEU A 41 9.24 -10.75 -31.23
N PRO A 42 8.04 -10.39 -30.78
CA PRO A 42 7.07 -9.69 -31.63
C PRO A 42 7.60 -8.30 -32.01
N SER A 43 7.27 -7.83 -33.22
CA SER A 43 7.51 -6.43 -33.60
C SER A 43 6.62 -5.49 -32.77
N ILE A 44 6.96 -4.19 -32.75
CA ILE A 44 6.16 -3.17 -32.04
C ILE A 44 4.69 -3.19 -32.49
N ASP A 45 4.43 -3.29 -33.80
CA ASP A 45 3.06 -3.38 -34.32
C ASP A 45 2.32 -4.62 -33.80
N ASN A 46 3.00 -5.77 -33.73
CA ASN A 46 2.43 -6.99 -33.19
C ASN A 46 2.19 -6.90 -31.68
N LEU A 47 3.04 -6.18 -30.94
CA LEU A 47 2.84 -5.94 -29.52
C LEU A 47 1.61 -5.08 -29.24
N ILE A 48 1.39 -4.04 -30.04
CA ILE A 48 0.19 -3.19 -29.94
C ILE A 48 -1.06 -4.04 -30.19
N ARG A 49 -1.08 -4.81 -31.29
CA ARG A 49 -2.21 -5.69 -31.61
C ARG A 49 -2.44 -6.79 -30.58
N LEU A 50 -1.36 -7.38 -30.05
CA LEU A 50 -1.45 -8.34 -28.94
C LEU A 50 -2.10 -7.70 -27.71
N SER A 51 -1.76 -6.45 -27.39
CA SER A 51 -2.33 -5.73 -26.26
C SER A 51 -3.85 -5.52 -26.43
N GLU A 52 -4.29 -5.22 -27.66
CA GLU A 52 -5.71 -5.07 -28.01
C GLU A 52 -6.47 -6.41 -27.96
N ILE A 53 -5.93 -7.46 -28.58
CA ILE A 53 -6.57 -8.78 -28.65
C ILE A 53 -6.65 -9.42 -27.26
N LEU A 54 -5.56 -9.36 -26.49
CA LEU A 54 -5.49 -9.95 -25.15
C LEU A 54 -6.15 -9.06 -24.09
N GLY A 55 -6.56 -7.84 -24.43
CA GLY A 55 -7.26 -6.92 -23.54
C GLY A 55 -6.41 -6.46 -22.35
N ILE A 56 -5.10 -6.29 -22.56
CA ILE A 56 -4.16 -5.86 -21.51
C ILE A 56 -3.34 -4.64 -21.97
N PRO A 57 -2.98 -3.72 -21.07
CA PRO A 57 -2.11 -2.60 -21.43
C PRO A 57 -0.77 -3.09 -22.00
N LEU A 58 -0.26 -2.42 -23.04
CA LEU A 58 1.02 -2.76 -23.66
C LEU A 58 2.18 -2.80 -22.64
N ASN A 59 2.18 -1.89 -21.66
CA ASN A 59 3.17 -1.89 -20.59
C ASN A 59 3.15 -3.21 -19.79
N ASP A 60 1.96 -3.74 -19.51
CA ASP A 60 1.76 -4.96 -18.72
C ASP A 60 2.05 -6.21 -19.55
N LEU A 61 1.79 -6.18 -20.87
CA LEU A 61 2.22 -7.24 -21.79
C LEU A 61 3.74 -7.37 -21.82
N VAL A 62 4.47 -6.25 -21.90
CA VAL A 62 5.93 -6.22 -22.07
C VAL A 62 6.65 -6.48 -20.75
N LYS A 63 6.22 -5.83 -19.66
CA LYS A 63 6.87 -5.91 -18.34
C LYS A 63 6.28 -6.98 -17.42
N GLY A 64 5.14 -7.56 -17.81
CA GLY A 64 4.34 -8.42 -16.96
C GLY A 64 3.44 -7.65 -16.00
N LYS A 65 2.40 -8.32 -15.50
CA LYS A 65 1.40 -7.78 -14.55
C LYS A 65 1.96 -7.45 -13.15
N GLU A 66 3.27 -7.28 -13.01
CA GLU A 66 3.99 -7.10 -11.75
C GLU A 66 4.89 -5.86 -11.72
N SER A 67 4.64 -4.84 -12.55
CA SER A 67 5.19 -3.52 -12.27
C SER A 67 4.13 -2.67 -11.56
N PHE A 68 4.23 -2.55 -10.25
CA PHE A 68 3.53 -1.49 -9.53
C PHE A 68 4.09 -0.13 -9.99
N PRO A 69 3.29 0.96 -9.95
CA PRO A 69 3.75 2.26 -10.42
C PRO A 69 4.85 2.81 -9.49
N ILE A 70 5.98 3.23 -10.04
CA ILE A 70 7.06 3.89 -9.30
C ILE A 70 7.06 5.39 -9.68
N PRO A 71 7.03 6.32 -8.71
CA PRO A 71 7.02 6.09 -7.26
C PRO A 71 5.70 5.52 -6.72
N PHE A 72 5.79 4.51 -5.85
CA PHE A 72 4.62 3.95 -5.17
C PHE A 72 4.50 4.51 -3.77
N ARG A 73 3.34 5.07 -3.41
CA ARG A 73 3.11 5.66 -2.08
C ARG A 73 2.29 4.71 -1.24
N PHE A 74 2.96 3.98 -0.36
CA PHE A 74 2.34 2.96 0.48
C PHE A 74 1.80 3.59 1.76
N GLY A 75 0.49 3.53 2.01
CA GLY A 75 -0.12 4.08 3.22
C GLY A 75 -0.75 5.46 3.06
N GLN A 76 -0.47 6.15 1.96
CA GLN A 76 -0.83 7.56 1.82
C GLN A 76 -2.35 7.76 1.71
N ASN A 77 -2.91 8.56 2.63
CA ASN A 77 -4.28 9.04 2.46
C ASN A 77 -4.31 10.32 1.62
N THR A 78 -4.93 10.27 0.44
CA THR A 78 -5.09 11.43 -0.45
C THR A 78 -6.29 12.31 -0.10
N THR A 79 -7.26 11.76 0.65
CA THR A 79 -8.51 12.47 0.93
C THR A 79 -8.33 13.48 2.06
N LYS A 80 -8.36 14.77 1.72
CA LYS A 80 -8.23 15.88 2.67
C LYS A 80 -9.57 16.39 3.22
N ILE A 81 -10.70 15.88 2.72
CA ILE A 81 -12.02 16.49 2.96
C ILE A 81 -12.35 16.65 4.43
N PHE A 82 -12.03 15.64 5.24
CA PHE A 82 -12.31 15.69 6.68
C PHE A 82 -11.53 16.80 7.37
N PHE A 83 -10.25 16.97 7.04
CA PHE A 83 -9.44 18.05 7.61
C PHE A 83 -9.97 19.43 7.17
N VAL A 84 -10.38 19.58 5.91
CA VAL A 84 -10.97 20.83 5.42
C VAL A 84 -12.28 21.14 6.14
N VAL A 85 -13.18 20.16 6.27
CA VAL A 85 -14.44 20.30 7.03
C VAL A 85 -14.17 20.64 8.48
N PHE A 86 -13.18 19.99 9.10
CA PHE A 86 -12.76 20.24 10.47
C PHE A 86 -12.28 21.69 10.67
N VAL A 87 -11.40 22.18 9.80
CA VAL A 87 -10.90 23.56 9.85
C VAL A 87 -12.03 24.56 9.62
N PHE A 88 -12.92 24.30 8.67
CA PHE A 88 -14.07 25.14 8.37
C PHE A 88 -15.03 25.23 9.57
N LEU A 89 -15.39 24.09 10.18
CA LEU A 89 -16.24 24.06 11.37
C LEU A 89 -15.60 24.82 12.53
N THR A 90 -14.27 24.71 12.69
CA THR A 90 -13.54 25.43 13.74
C THR A 90 -13.62 26.94 13.51
N ALA A 91 -13.38 27.38 12.28
CA ALA A 91 -13.48 28.79 11.91
C ALA A 91 -14.90 29.33 12.08
N LEU A 92 -15.92 28.54 11.73
CA LEU A 92 -17.33 28.89 11.90
C LEU A 92 -17.68 29.09 13.38
N VAL A 93 -17.25 28.17 14.26
CA VAL A 93 -17.45 28.31 15.71
C VAL A 93 -16.78 29.58 16.22
N CYS A 94 -15.52 29.84 15.84
CA CYS A 94 -14.82 31.07 16.22
C CYS A 94 -15.58 32.33 15.75
N PHE A 95 -16.05 32.35 14.51
CA PHE A 95 -16.81 33.48 13.95
C PHE A 95 -18.12 33.74 14.71
N VAL A 96 -18.91 32.69 14.97
CA VAL A 96 -20.17 32.79 15.72
C VAL A 96 -19.91 33.30 17.14
N THR A 97 -18.86 32.78 17.81
CA THR A 97 -18.51 33.20 19.18
C THR A 97 -18.02 34.64 19.25
N TYR A 98 -17.38 35.16 18.19
CA TYR A 98 -16.97 36.56 18.10
C TYR A 98 -18.15 37.50 17.84
N ALA A 99 -19.12 37.08 17.02
CA ALA A 99 -20.30 37.88 16.68
C ALA A 99 -21.29 38.05 17.86
N ILE A 100 -21.30 37.09 18.80
CA ILE A 100 -22.16 37.10 19.98
C ILE A 100 -21.38 37.70 21.17
N LYS A 101 -21.98 38.64 21.92
CA LYS A 101 -21.34 39.16 23.15
C LYS A 101 -21.02 38.00 24.10
N PRO A 102 -19.79 37.94 24.67
CA PRO A 102 -19.37 36.82 25.48
C PRO A 102 -20.28 36.68 26.70
N ASN A 103 -20.86 35.49 26.86
CA ASN A 103 -21.65 35.08 28.02
C ASN A 103 -21.29 33.64 28.42
N LEU A 104 -21.78 33.19 29.58
CA LEU A 104 -21.45 31.86 30.10
C LEU A 104 -21.84 30.72 29.13
N ILE A 105 -22.96 30.87 28.41
CA ILE A 105 -23.44 29.87 27.46
C ILE A 105 -22.45 29.72 26.29
N VAL A 106 -21.97 30.82 25.72
CA VAL A 106 -20.98 30.83 24.64
C VAL A 106 -19.68 30.17 25.09
N VAL A 107 -19.21 30.46 26.31
CA VAL A 107 -18.00 29.84 26.87
C VAL A 107 -18.16 28.32 27.02
N LEU A 108 -19.29 27.85 27.54
CA LEU A 108 -19.57 26.42 27.71
C LEU A 108 -19.67 25.69 26.36
N LEU A 109 -20.27 26.31 25.34
CA LEU A 109 -20.34 25.75 23.98
C LEU A 109 -18.95 25.61 23.35
N VAL A 110 -18.08 26.61 23.52
CA VAL A 110 -16.69 26.54 23.03
C VAL A 110 -15.93 25.41 23.71
N PHE A 111 -16.05 25.28 25.03
CA PHE A 111 -15.43 24.17 25.78
C PHE A 111 -15.92 22.80 25.31
N GLY A 112 -17.24 22.63 25.14
CA GLY A 112 -17.84 21.41 24.63
C GLY A 112 -17.35 21.07 23.22
N TYR A 113 -17.25 22.08 22.34
CA TYR A 113 -16.68 21.92 21.00
C TYR A 113 -15.21 21.50 21.05
N CYS A 114 -14.37 22.19 21.82
CA CYS A 114 -12.96 21.84 21.96
C CYS A 114 -12.77 20.41 22.49
N TYR A 115 -13.56 20.01 23.49
CA TYR A 115 -13.53 18.65 24.01
C TYR A 115 -13.93 17.61 22.96
N GLY A 116 -15.04 17.85 22.25
CA GLY A 116 -15.50 16.98 21.16
C GLY A 116 -14.47 16.86 20.04
N MET A 117 -13.78 17.95 19.72
CA MET A 117 -12.73 18.00 18.70
C MET A 117 -11.49 17.22 19.12
N VAL A 118 -11.02 17.38 20.37
CA VAL A 118 -9.91 16.58 20.91
C VAL A 118 -10.25 15.08 20.87
N SER A 119 -11.49 14.73 21.24
CA SER A 119 -11.98 13.35 21.18
C SER A 119 -11.97 12.82 19.74
N LEU A 120 -12.53 13.55 18.77
CA LEU A 120 -12.52 13.17 17.35
C LEU A 120 -11.11 13.05 16.77
N ILE A 121 -10.17 13.88 17.22
CA ILE A 121 -8.77 13.78 16.82
C ILE A 121 -8.16 12.46 17.29
N GLY A 122 -8.45 12.06 18.54
CA GLY A 122 -7.98 10.80 19.10
C GLY A 122 -8.48 9.55 18.37
N PHE A 123 -9.66 9.62 17.76
CA PHE A 123 -10.25 8.49 17.02
C PHE A 123 -9.76 8.33 15.58
N ARG A 124 -9.08 9.32 15.00
CA ARG A 124 -8.69 9.30 13.58
C ARG A 124 -7.17 9.13 13.44
N HIS A 125 -6.77 8.23 12.54
CA HIS A 125 -5.36 8.02 12.18
C HIS A 125 -4.87 9.14 11.27
N PHE A 126 -4.54 10.29 11.87
CA PHE A 126 -3.87 11.37 11.15
C PHE A 126 -2.45 11.00 10.70
N GLU A 127 -1.89 9.93 11.27
CA GLU A 127 -0.63 9.30 10.86
C GLU A 127 -0.61 8.96 9.37
N ASP A 128 -1.70 8.46 8.79
CA ASP A 128 -1.80 8.14 7.35
C ASP A 128 -1.48 9.32 6.41
N TYR A 129 -1.55 10.57 6.90
CA TYR A 129 -1.21 11.75 6.12
C TYR A 129 0.29 12.02 6.04
N TYR A 130 1.10 11.52 6.98
CA TYR A 130 2.53 11.83 7.04
C TYR A 130 3.43 10.60 7.17
N ASP A 131 2.93 9.53 7.78
CA ASP A 131 3.64 8.30 8.11
C ASP A 131 3.38 7.19 7.06
N TYR A 132 3.49 7.57 5.79
CA TYR A 132 3.53 6.67 4.65
C TYR A 132 4.96 6.57 4.13
N PHE A 133 5.30 5.53 3.36
CA PHE A 133 6.61 5.47 2.68
C PHE A 133 6.44 5.49 1.18
N VAL A 134 7.50 5.88 0.47
CA VAL A 134 7.50 5.92 -0.99
C VAL A 134 8.58 5.01 -1.53
N VAL A 135 8.18 4.08 -2.40
CA VAL A 135 9.09 3.19 -3.11
C VAL A 135 9.55 3.88 -4.38
N TRP A 136 10.84 4.15 -4.51
CA TRP A 136 11.49 4.73 -5.68
C TRP A 136 12.34 3.67 -6.40
N HIS A 137 12.84 3.99 -7.59
CA HIS A 137 13.78 3.10 -8.29
C HIS A 137 15.11 2.91 -7.54
N GLN A 138 15.55 3.91 -6.78
CA GLN A 138 16.88 3.94 -6.16
C GLN A 138 16.85 3.68 -4.65
N GLY A 139 15.67 3.62 -4.04
CA GLY A 139 15.55 3.44 -2.60
C GLY A 139 14.14 3.66 -2.06
N ILE A 140 14.03 3.68 -0.75
CA ILE A 140 12.76 3.88 -0.03
C ILE A 140 12.81 5.24 0.68
N GLU A 141 11.83 6.09 0.43
CA GLU A 141 11.68 7.36 1.13
C GLU A 141 10.78 7.19 2.36
N VAL A 142 11.33 7.51 3.52
CA VAL A 142 10.70 7.31 4.83
C VAL A 142 10.48 8.65 5.54
N TYR A 143 9.49 8.70 6.44
CA TYR A 143 9.23 9.88 7.25
C TYR A 143 10.29 10.02 8.36
N THR A 144 10.86 11.21 8.52
CA THR A 144 11.86 11.51 9.59
C THR A 144 11.57 12.84 10.28
N GLY A 145 10.31 13.27 10.22
CA GLY A 145 9.87 14.52 10.81
C GLY A 145 9.63 14.45 12.30
N THR A 146 8.82 15.41 12.76
CA THR A 146 8.44 15.58 14.15
C THR A 146 7.56 14.43 14.65
N LYS A 147 7.76 14.02 15.91
CA LYS A 147 6.89 13.04 16.60
C LYS A 147 5.54 13.64 17.02
N PHE A 148 5.41 14.97 17.02
CA PHE A 148 4.17 15.65 17.38
C PHE A 148 3.15 15.55 16.23
N LYS A 149 2.18 14.64 16.36
CA LYS A 149 1.20 14.25 15.32
C LYS A 149 0.55 15.45 14.62
N LEU A 150 0.09 16.45 15.38
CA LEU A 150 -0.58 17.64 14.81
C LEU A 150 0.37 18.42 13.89
N THR A 151 1.60 18.68 14.35
CA THR A 151 2.61 19.40 13.57
C THR A 151 3.03 18.62 12.33
N ALA A 152 3.17 17.28 12.43
CA ALA A 152 3.47 16.41 11.32
C ALA A 152 2.38 16.45 10.24
N THR A 153 1.12 16.39 10.66
CA THR A 153 -0.06 16.47 9.79
C THR A 153 -0.12 17.82 9.06
N LEU A 154 0.04 18.93 9.79
CA LEU A 154 0.06 20.28 9.21
C LEU A 154 1.18 20.45 8.18
N LEU A 155 2.40 20.05 8.53
CA LEU A 155 3.55 20.10 7.62
C LEU A 155 3.32 19.25 6.37
N SER A 156 2.71 18.08 6.51
CA SER A 156 2.35 17.24 5.36
C SER A 156 1.33 17.92 4.44
N PHE A 157 0.30 18.55 5.00
CA PHE A 157 -0.67 19.30 4.19
C PHE A 157 -0.09 20.51 3.47
N MET A 158 0.93 21.16 4.06
CA MET A 158 1.69 22.23 3.43
C MET A 158 2.73 21.73 2.41
N GLY A 159 2.83 20.41 2.18
CA GLY A 159 3.86 19.82 1.31
C GLY A 159 5.27 19.87 1.89
N LYS A 160 5.42 20.24 3.18
CA LYS A 160 6.70 20.35 3.90
C LYS A 160 7.00 19.10 4.74
N ARG A 161 6.60 17.93 4.24
CA ARG A 161 6.88 16.65 4.90
C ARG A 161 8.40 16.42 4.91
N LYS A 162 8.99 16.27 6.10
CA LYS A 162 10.41 15.95 6.24
C LYS A 162 10.64 14.45 6.03
N THR A 163 11.51 14.12 5.09
CA THR A 163 11.72 12.73 4.65
C THR A 163 13.21 12.45 4.51
N LYS A 164 13.56 11.16 4.56
CA LYS A 164 14.91 10.66 4.26
C LYS A 164 14.78 9.59 3.19
N GLN A 165 15.59 9.68 2.15
CA GLN A 165 15.70 8.62 1.16
C GLN A 165 16.76 7.63 1.61
N ILE A 166 16.40 6.35 1.66
CA ILE A 166 17.27 5.24 2.04
C ILE A 166 17.57 4.42 0.78
N PRO A 167 18.78 4.54 0.23
CA PRO A 167 19.20 3.79 -0.96
C PRO A 167 19.19 2.27 -0.73
N TYR A 168 18.84 1.48 -1.75
CA TYR A 168 18.73 0.02 -1.61
C TYR A 168 20.03 -0.67 -1.17
N ASP A 169 21.17 -0.19 -1.67
CA ASP A 169 22.51 -0.67 -1.34
C ASP A 169 22.87 -0.47 0.14
N THR A 170 22.19 0.43 0.85
CA THR A 170 22.39 0.65 2.29
C THR A 170 21.50 -0.25 3.16
N ILE A 171 20.49 -0.90 2.58
CA ILE A 171 19.54 -1.75 3.31
C ILE A 171 20.15 -3.15 3.46
N GLU A 172 20.22 -3.64 4.69
CA GLU A 172 20.68 -5.01 4.97
C GLU A 172 19.53 -6.02 4.86
N SER A 173 18.41 -5.71 5.53
CA SER A 173 17.24 -6.56 5.50
C SER A 173 15.95 -5.80 5.77
N VAL A 174 14.85 -6.40 5.34
CA VAL A 174 13.49 -5.94 5.56
C VAL A 174 12.72 -7.08 6.21
N LYS A 175 12.22 -6.85 7.43
CA LYS A 175 11.41 -7.81 8.18
C LYS A 175 9.94 -7.42 8.12
N ILE A 176 9.09 -8.35 7.71
CA ILE A 176 7.64 -8.22 7.87
C ILE A 176 7.31 -8.63 9.31
N TYR A 177 6.77 -7.69 10.08
CA TYR A 177 6.46 -7.87 11.48
C TYR A 177 4.97 -7.69 11.73
N PHE A 178 4.35 -8.70 12.32
CA PHE A 178 2.96 -8.69 12.74
C PHE A 178 2.90 -9.07 14.22
N ASN A 179 2.36 -8.19 15.06
CA ASN A 179 2.23 -8.48 16.49
C ASN A 179 1.04 -9.41 16.73
N ASN A 180 1.29 -10.71 16.85
CA ASN A 180 0.31 -11.74 17.18
C ASN A 180 0.32 -12.14 18.68
N GLU A 181 0.94 -11.35 19.56
CA GLU A 181 1.06 -11.69 20.99
C GLU A 181 -0.21 -11.43 21.81
N GLY A 182 -1.25 -10.82 21.21
CA GLY A 182 -2.50 -10.47 21.90
C GLY A 182 -3.53 -11.60 22.05
N TYR A 183 -3.28 -12.80 21.49
CA TYR A 183 -4.22 -13.93 21.49
C TYR A 183 -3.62 -15.15 22.20
N ASP A 184 -4.40 -15.79 23.07
CA ASP A 184 -4.12 -17.12 23.60
C ASP A 184 -5.24 -18.07 23.11
N LEU A 185 -4.87 -19.09 22.33
CA LEU A 185 -5.78 -20.11 21.80
C LEU A 185 -6.52 -20.87 22.91
N GLY A 186 -5.98 -20.91 24.13
CA GLY A 186 -6.49 -21.71 25.24
C GLY A 186 -7.58 -21.06 26.09
N THR A 187 -7.77 -19.74 26.05
CA THR A 187 -8.59 -19.02 27.04
C THR A 187 -9.94 -18.52 26.53
N TYR A 188 -10.25 -18.65 25.23
CA TYR A 188 -11.50 -18.14 24.62
C TYR A 188 -11.85 -16.68 25.00
N GLU A 189 -10.87 -15.87 25.42
CA GLU A 189 -11.09 -14.45 25.60
C GLU A 189 -11.21 -13.80 24.20
N GLY A 190 -12.35 -13.14 24.00
CA GLY A 190 -12.86 -12.82 22.68
C GLY A 190 -11.95 -11.92 21.84
N LEU A 191 -11.86 -12.28 20.56
CA LEU A 191 -11.41 -11.43 19.47
C LEU A 191 -11.95 -9.99 19.62
N ASN A 192 -11.06 -9.02 19.80
CA ASN A 192 -11.34 -7.64 19.42
C ASN A 192 -11.03 -7.40 17.93
N TYR A 193 -11.23 -8.43 17.10
CA TYR A 193 -11.23 -8.29 15.65
C TYR A 193 -12.53 -8.80 15.05
N ARG A 194 -13.40 -7.86 14.72
CA ARG A 194 -14.38 -8.00 13.64
C ARG A 194 -13.81 -7.28 12.43
N ARG A 195 -14.13 -7.79 11.22
CA ARG A 195 -13.86 -7.21 9.88
C ARG A 195 -14.31 -5.74 9.68
N ARG A 196 -14.78 -5.06 10.75
CA ARG A 196 -15.32 -3.69 10.83
C ARG A 196 -15.10 -3.02 12.21
N GLN A 197 -14.20 -3.51 13.08
CA GLN A 197 -13.92 -2.81 14.33
C GLN A 197 -13.17 -1.49 14.05
N THR A 198 -13.61 -0.43 14.73
CA THR A 198 -12.91 0.86 14.80
C THR A 198 -11.47 0.61 15.25
N VAL A 199 -10.55 1.47 14.79
CA VAL A 199 -9.10 1.23 14.76
C VAL A 199 -8.45 1.04 16.15
N VAL A 200 -9.20 1.23 17.24
CA VAL A 200 -8.76 1.00 18.62
C VAL A 200 -8.64 -0.51 18.88
N GLY A 201 -7.39 -0.99 19.06
CA GLY A 201 -7.10 -2.40 19.38
C GLY A 201 -6.60 -3.25 18.21
N ARG A 202 -6.19 -2.65 17.09
CA ARG A 202 -5.55 -3.39 15.98
C ARG A 202 -4.13 -3.84 16.33
N GLU A 203 -3.76 -4.99 15.81
CA GLU A 203 -2.41 -5.52 15.90
C GLU A 203 -1.44 -4.64 15.10
N VAL A 204 -0.23 -4.52 15.63
CA VAL A 204 0.83 -3.74 14.99
C VAL A 204 1.32 -4.52 13.77
N PHE A 205 1.11 -3.96 12.57
CA PHE A 205 1.59 -4.54 11.32
C PHE A 205 2.56 -3.58 10.62
N ASN A 206 3.85 -3.94 10.62
CA ASN A 206 4.91 -3.07 10.14
C ASN A 206 5.92 -3.80 9.27
N LEU A 207 6.54 -3.04 8.39
CA LEU A 207 7.78 -3.37 7.73
C LEU A 207 8.93 -2.76 8.55
N ILE A 208 9.86 -3.58 9.04
CA ILE A 208 11.03 -3.13 9.77
C ILE A 208 12.23 -3.21 8.82
N LEU A 209 12.70 -2.04 8.39
CA LEU A 209 13.89 -1.90 7.56
C LEU A 209 15.10 -1.70 8.46
N THR A 210 16.12 -2.54 8.27
CA THR A 210 17.41 -2.44 8.97
C THR A 210 18.49 -2.10 7.95
N THR A 211 19.21 -0.99 8.17
CA THR A 211 20.35 -0.59 7.35
C THR A 211 21.62 -1.34 7.76
N LYS A 212 22.63 -1.37 6.89
CA LYS A 212 23.96 -1.92 7.19
C LYS A 212 24.63 -1.24 8.39
N ASP A 213 24.27 0.02 8.65
CA ASP A 213 24.71 0.79 9.82
C ASP A 213 23.89 0.51 11.10
N LYS A 214 23.01 -0.51 11.06
CA LYS A 214 22.10 -0.92 12.14
C LYS A 214 21.06 0.13 12.54
N GLU A 215 20.74 1.08 11.66
CA GLU A 215 19.57 1.94 11.86
C GLU A 215 18.29 1.17 11.51
N ASN A 216 17.27 1.29 12.36
CA ASN A 216 15.97 0.65 12.14
C ASN A 216 14.91 1.70 11.80
N TYR A 217 14.16 1.43 10.74
CA TYR A 217 13.02 2.23 10.30
C TYR A 217 11.77 1.36 10.28
N THR A 218 10.74 1.81 10.98
CA THR A 218 9.44 1.13 11.04
C THR A 218 8.49 1.81 10.07
N LEU A 219 7.93 1.04 9.14
CA LEU A 219 7.00 1.52 8.12
C LEU A 219 5.66 0.81 8.30
N SER A 220 4.56 1.54 8.43
CA SER A 220 3.23 0.93 8.61
C SER A 220 2.80 0.11 7.40
N LEU A 221 2.26 -1.09 7.67
CA LEU A 221 1.63 -1.98 6.71
C LEU A 221 0.10 -2.07 6.89
N ASP A 222 -0.50 -1.15 7.65
CA ASP A 222 -1.93 -1.21 8.02
C ASP A 222 -2.88 -1.22 6.81
N ARG A 223 -2.44 -0.72 5.65
CA ARG A 223 -3.22 -0.78 4.41
C ARG A 223 -3.47 -2.20 3.91
N LEU A 224 -2.64 -3.15 4.29
CA LEU A 224 -2.83 -4.56 3.93
C LEU A 224 -4.06 -5.18 4.60
N PHE A 225 -4.60 -4.59 5.67
CA PHE A 225 -5.89 -5.01 6.22
C PHE A 225 -7.09 -4.70 5.28
N TYR A 226 -6.86 -4.00 4.17
CA TYR A 226 -7.88 -3.61 3.20
C TYR A 226 -7.60 -4.30 1.85
N PRO A 227 -8.20 -5.48 1.57
CA PRO A 227 -7.93 -6.26 0.35
C PRO A 227 -8.23 -5.54 -0.97
N GLN A 228 -9.08 -4.50 -0.91
CA GLN A 228 -9.45 -3.69 -2.07
C GLN A 228 -8.44 -2.56 -2.35
N SER A 229 -7.39 -2.41 -1.54
CA SER A 229 -6.38 -1.37 -1.70
C SER A 229 -5.34 -1.74 -2.77
N ASP A 230 -4.80 -0.72 -3.43
CA ASP A 230 -3.67 -0.90 -4.34
C ASP A 230 -2.44 -1.42 -3.58
N GLU A 231 -2.24 -1.00 -2.33
CA GLU A 231 -1.19 -1.52 -1.46
C GLU A 231 -1.26 -3.03 -1.30
N TYR A 232 -2.46 -3.58 -1.03
CA TYR A 232 -2.66 -5.03 -0.94
C TYR A 232 -2.33 -5.73 -2.26
N LYS A 233 -2.90 -5.21 -3.36
CA LYS A 233 -2.70 -5.75 -4.71
C LYS A 233 -1.23 -5.78 -5.14
N TYR A 234 -0.47 -4.74 -4.81
CA TYR A 234 0.92 -4.56 -5.24
C TYR A 234 1.95 -5.05 -4.23
N PHE A 235 1.55 -5.47 -3.03
CA PHE A 235 2.50 -5.80 -1.96
C PHE A 235 3.51 -6.87 -2.36
N SER A 236 3.07 -8.01 -2.89
CA SER A 236 3.98 -9.08 -3.31
C SER A 236 4.95 -8.60 -4.39
N ALA A 237 4.50 -7.76 -5.33
CA ALA A 237 5.37 -7.18 -6.36
C ALA A 237 6.40 -6.19 -5.78
N ILE A 238 6.02 -5.41 -4.76
CA ILE A 238 6.92 -4.51 -4.03
C ILE A 238 8.02 -5.30 -3.32
N ILE A 239 7.66 -6.41 -2.68
CA ILE A 239 8.61 -7.28 -1.97
C ILE A 239 9.57 -7.94 -2.95
N SER A 240 9.07 -8.52 -4.06
CA SER A 240 9.90 -9.05 -5.14
C SER A 240 10.82 -7.98 -5.76
N PHE A 241 10.40 -6.72 -5.78
CA PHE A 241 11.24 -5.60 -6.23
C PHE A 241 12.38 -5.29 -5.27
N PHE A 242 12.16 -5.41 -3.95
CA PHE A 242 13.24 -5.29 -2.97
C PHE A 242 14.25 -6.44 -3.10
N GLU A 243 13.78 -7.68 -3.29
CA GLU A 243 14.67 -8.84 -3.50
C GLU A 243 15.56 -8.68 -4.74
N LYS A 244 15.02 -8.13 -5.83
CA LYS A 244 15.78 -7.82 -7.05
C LYS A 244 16.89 -6.78 -6.81
N HIS A 245 16.77 -5.96 -5.76
CA HIS A 245 17.81 -5.02 -5.34
C HIS A 245 18.69 -5.58 -4.20
N GLU A 246 18.77 -6.91 -4.08
CA GLU A 246 19.59 -7.63 -3.10
C GLU A 246 19.20 -7.37 -1.63
N VAL A 247 17.99 -6.85 -1.38
CA VAL A 247 17.48 -6.66 -0.02
C VAL A 247 16.96 -7.99 0.52
N LYS A 248 17.48 -8.43 1.67
CA LYS A 248 17.05 -9.68 2.31
C LYS A 248 15.66 -9.51 2.93
N ILE A 249 14.69 -10.30 2.51
CA ILE A 249 13.34 -10.32 3.08
C ILE A 249 13.25 -11.37 4.18
N LYS A 250 12.69 -10.98 5.33
CA LYS A 250 12.40 -11.86 6.47
C LYS A 250 10.90 -11.82 6.74
N ASP A 251 10.19 -12.87 6.33
CA ASP A 251 8.76 -13.04 6.60
C ASP A 251 8.57 -14.16 7.63
N ALA A 252 8.63 -13.79 8.91
CA ALA A 252 8.52 -14.77 9.99
C ALA A 252 7.09 -15.33 10.16
N TYR A 253 6.08 -14.65 9.61
CA TYR A 253 4.66 -14.96 9.85
C TYR A 253 3.96 -15.56 8.62
N GLY A 254 4.69 -15.77 7.50
CA GLY A 254 4.13 -16.33 6.26
C GLY A 254 3.10 -15.42 5.59
N ILE A 255 3.21 -14.11 5.78
CA ILE A 255 2.33 -13.09 5.21
C ILE A 255 2.35 -13.11 3.69
N LEU A 256 3.51 -13.28 3.07
CA LEU A 256 3.67 -13.26 1.61
C LEU A 256 2.88 -14.41 0.97
N THR A 257 2.99 -15.60 1.55
CA THR A 257 2.22 -16.78 1.12
C THR A 257 0.73 -16.55 1.34
N ALA A 258 0.33 -15.99 2.49
CA ALA A 258 -1.07 -15.70 2.79
C ALA A 258 -1.73 -14.74 1.78
N ILE A 259 -1.02 -13.68 1.36
CA ILE A 259 -1.52 -12.72 0.37
C ILE A 259 -1.63 -13.36 -1.01
N SER A 260 -0.64 -14.15 -1.41
CA SER A 260 -0.60 -14.82 -2.71
C SER A 260 -1.73 -15.85 -2.90
N ASP A 261 -2.12 -16.52 -1.81
CA ASP A 261 -3.15 -17.56 -1.83
C ASP A 261 -4.56 -17.03 -1.46
N GLU A 262 -4.72 -15.70 -1.38
CA GLU A 262 -5.97 -15.02 -0.98
C GLU A 262 -6.55 -15.46 0.38
N TYR A 263 -5.73 -15.98 1.29
CA TYR A 263 -6.16 -16.34 2.64
C TYR A 263 -6.36 -15.11 3.52
N ASP A 264 -7.08 -15.28 4.63
CA ASP A 264 -7.13 -14.25 5.67
C ASP A 264 -5.72 -14.06 6.25
N LEU A 265 -5.15 -12.88 5.99
CA LEU A 265 -3.85 -12.42 6.49
C LEU A 265 -3.67 -12.68 7.98
N ILE A 266 -4.73 -12.44 8.75
CA ILE A 266 -4.70 -12.55 10.20
C ILE A 266 -4.68 -14.01 10.61
N GLU A 267 -5.55 -14.84 10.03
CA GLU A 267 -5.57 -16.27 10.30
C GLU A 267 -4.22 -16.94 9.99
N SER A 268 -3.58 -16.51 8.90
CA SER A 268 -2.26 -17.01 8.50
C SER A 268 -1.17 -16.58 9.47
N ALA A 269 -1.16 -15.31 9.90
CA ALA A 269 -0.19 -14.80 10.87
C ALA A 269 -0.30 -15.48 12.25
N TYR A 270 -1.51 -15.89 12.64
CA TYR A 270 -1.75 -16.63 13.88
C TYR A 270 -1.42 -18.12 13.81
N ARG A 271 -1.55 -18.75 12.63
CA ARG A 271 -1.16 -20.16 12.42
C ARG A 271 0.35 -20.39 12.47
N ASN A 272 1.13 -19.37 12.11
CA ASN A 272 2.59 -19.44 12.00
C ASN A 272 3.33 -18.91 13.25
N ARG A 273 2.69 -18.93 14.42
CA ARG A 273 3.27 -18.48 15.69
C ARG A 273 4.31 -19.44 16.26
#